data_AF-A0A804JYA6-F1
#
_entry.id   AF-A0A804JYA6-F1
#
_cell.length_a   1.000
_cell.length_b   1.000
_cell.length_c   1.000
_cell.angle_alpha   90.00
_cell.angle_beta   90.00
_cell.angle_gamma   90.00
#
_symmetry.space_group_name_H-M   'P 1'
#
loop_
_entity.id
_entity.type
_entity.pdbx_description
1 polymer ?
#
loop_
_entity_poly.entity_id
_entity_poly.type
_entity_poly.pdbx_seq_one_letter_code
_entity_poly.pdbx_strand_id
1 'polypeptide(L)'
;MQLTGTDTIIIKVTKALRSAGLESSDLIVGIYFTKSNEWTGKSSSGRRSLHDIRSVPNPYEQAISIIGRTPSDFDDCSLIPCFDFGDGQGVRLLSWQHDGFREAQQRYRELVPGIKLAAGPTSSAPIIETVMSIVDESGGKYHVLLIIADGQVSRSIDVEIGHYSPQEEDTIATMVEAS
;
A
#
# COMPACT_ATOMS: atom_id res chain seq x y z
N MET A 1 27.71 -18.09 -0.32
CA MET A 1 26.26 -17.98 -0.06
C MET A 1 25.60 -17.70 -1.40
N GLN A 2 24.75 -18.61 -1.89
CA GLN A 2 24.14 -18.50 -3.22
C GLN A 2 22.89 -17.63 -3.09
N LEU A 3 22.90 -16.44 -3.72
CA LEU A 3 21.74 -15.54 -3.74
C LEU A 3 20.60 -16.20 -4.51
N THR A 4 19.38 -16.10 -3.99
CA THR A 4 18.20 -16.63 -4.68
C THR A 4 17.85 -15.76 -5.90
N GLY A 5 17.04 -16.28 -6.83
CA GLY A 5 16.60 -15.52 -8.01
C GLY A 5 15.89 -14.21 -7.63
N THR A 6 15.18 -14.20 -6.50
CA THR A 6 14.50 -13.03 -5.94
C THR A 6 15.49 -11.98 -5.43
N ASP A 7 16.54 -12.40 -4.71
CA ASP A 7 17.59 -11.49 -4.21
C ASP A 7 18.33 -10.80 -5.37
N THR A 8 18.51 -11.52 -6.48
CA THR A 8 19.17 -11.01 -7.69
C THR A 8 18.32 -9.94 -8.39
N ILE A 9 16.99 -10.08 -8.39
CA ILE A 9 16.06 -9.10 -8.99
C ILE A 9 16.03 -7.83 -8.15
N ILE A 10 15.92 -7.97 -6.82
CA ILE A 10 15.89 -6.85 -5.89
C ILE A 10 17.15 -6.00 -6.04
N ILE A 11 18.34 -6.61 -6.03
CA ILE A 11 19.62 -5.88 -6.21
C ILE A 11 19.65 -5.13 -7.55
N LYS A 12 19.11 -5.71 -8.63
CA LYS A 12 19.09 -5.06 -9.96
C LYS A 12 18.16 -3.86 -9.99
N VAL A 13 16.96 -3.98 -9.43
CA VAL A 13 16.01 -2.86 -9.28
C VAL A 13 16.63 -1.78 -8.40
N THR A 14 17.30 -2.17 -7.30
CA THR A 14 17.99 -1.25 -6.40
C THR A 14 19.01 -0.39 -7.12
N LYS A 15 19.88 -1.04 -7.90
CA LYS A 15 20.92 -0.35 -8.68
C LYS A 15 20.33 0.55 -9.76
N ALA A 16 19.28 0.11 -10.45
CA ALA A 16 18.64 0.88 -11.51
C ALA A 16 18.06 2.21 -10.99
N LEU A 17 17.37 2.18 -9.84
CA LEU A 17 16.81 3.37 -9.22
C LEU A 17 17.89 4.35 -8.76
N ARG A 18 18.98 3.87 -8.13
CA ARG A 18 20.13 4.72 -7.79
C ARG A 18 20.80 5.33 -9.03
N SER A 19 20.99 4.56 -10.10
CA SER A 19 21.55 5.06 -11.36
C SER A 19 20.65 6.10 -12.05
N ALA A 20 19.36 6.13 -11.73
CA ALA A 20 18.42 7.15 -12.19
C ALA A 20 18.45 8.44 -11.33
N GLY A 21 19.33 8.52 -10.32
CA GLY A 21 19.48 9.69 -9.46
C GLY A 21 18.63 9.67 -8.19
N LEU A 22 18.03 8.52 -7.84
CA LEU A 22 17.35 8.36 -6.55
C LEU A 22 18.40 8.20 -5.44
N GLU A 23 18.83 9.33 -4.89
CA GLU A 23 19.84 9.38 -3.82
C GLU A 23 19.24 9.10 -2.44
N SER A 24 18.05 9.61 -2.16
CA SER A 24 17.28 9.38 -0.92
C SER A 24 15.78 9.49 -1.20
N SER A 25 14.98 8.58 -0.65
CA SER A 25 13.52 8.66 -0.72
C SER A 25 12.91 8.22 0.60
N ASP A 26 11.90 8.94 1.08
CA ASP A 26 11.10 8.49 2.22
C ASP A 26 9.95 7.60 1.70
N LEU A 27 9.83 6.39 2.23
CA LEU A 27 8.81 5.43 1.82
C LEU A 27 7.56 5.55 2.71
N ILE A 28 6.38 5.63 2.09
CA ILE A 28 5.08 5.63 2.76
C ILE A 28 4.28 4.42 2.27
N VAL A 29 3.64 3.69 3.19
CA VAL A 29 2.82 2.52 2.86
C VAL A 29 1.35 2.80 3.14
N GLY A 30 0.48 2.57 2.15
CA GLY A 30 -0.97 2.57 2.30
C GLY A 30 -1.54 1.16 2.20
N ILE A 31 -2.26 0.69 3.22
CA ILE A 31 -2.97 -0.60 3.21
C ILE A 31 -4.45 -0.36 2.94
N TYR A 32 -4.94 -0.94 1.84
CA TYR A 32 -6.29 -0.70 1.38
C TYR A 32 -7.29 -1.74 1.91
N PHE A 33 -8.17 -1.30 2.79
CA PHE A 33 -9.18 -2.12 3.49
C PHE A 33 -10.57 -1.96 2.88
N THR A 34 -10.75 -2.52 1.69
CA THR A 34 -12.04 -2.57 1.00
C THR A 34 -12.77 -3.88 1.26
N LYS A 35 -14.12 -3.86 1.17
CA LYS A 35 -14.92 -5.09 1.26
C LYS A 35 -14.63 -6.10 0.14
N SER A 36 -14.10 -5.66 -1.00
CA SER A 36 -13.74 -6.56 -2.10
C SER A 36 -12.77 -7.66 -1.71
N ASN A 37 -11.92 -7.38 -0.72
CA ASN A 37 -11.04 -8.37 -0.11
C ASN A 37 -11.75 -9.63 0.40
N GLU A 38 -13.04 -9.56 0.76
CA GLU A 38 -13.83 -10.72 1.20
C GLU A 38 -14.00 -11.77 0.10
N TRP A 39 -14.07 -11.34 -1.17
CA TRP A 39 -14.36 -12.23 -2.31
C TRP A 39 -13.25 -12.33 -3.34
N THR A 40 -12.30 -11.38 -3.41
CA THR A 40 -11.18 -11.42 -4.37
C THR A 40 -10.18 -12.54 -4.09
N GLY A 41 -10.18 -13.08 -2.86
CA GLY A 41 -9.46 -14.31 -2.50
C GLY A 41 -10.12 -15.62 -2.95
N LYS A 42 -11.20 -15.58 -3.75
CA LYS A 42 -11.95 -16.76 -4.20
C LYS A 42 -11.07 -17.82 -4.88
N SER A 43 -10.16 -17.39 -5.74
CA SER A 43 -9.28 -18.27 -6.52
C SER A 43 -7.85 -18.35 -5.99
N SER A 44 -7.41 -17.35 -5.21
CA SER A 44 -6.00 -17.17 -4.80
C SER A 44 -5.74 -17.41 -3.31
N SER A 45 -6.77 -17.33 -2.45
CA SER A 45 -6.64 -17.47 -0.98
C SER A 45 -7.53 -18.59 -0.41
N GLY A 46 -7.78 -19.64 -1.21
CA GLY A 46 -8.58 -20.78 -0.78
C GLY A 46 -10.02 -20.42 -0.40
N ARG A 47 -10.64 -19.50 -1.16
CA ARG A 47 -12.01 -19.00 -0.95
C ARG A 47 -12.23 -18.21 0.33
N ARG A 48 -11.20 -17.49 0.78
CA ARG A 48 -11.24 -16.67 2.00
C ARG A 48 -10.88 -15.24 1.69
N SER A 49 -11.13 -14.37 2.67
CA SER A 49 -10.70 -12.98 2.62
C SER A 49 -9.19 -12.88 2.41
N LEU A 50 -8.75 -11.88 1.62
CA LEU A 50 -7.33 -11.55 1.47
C LEU A 50 -6.70 -11.01 2.76
N HIS A 51 -7.52 -10.59 3.73
CA HIS A 51 -7.10 -10.15 5.06
C HIS A 51 -7.22 -11.23 6.14
N ASP A 52 -7.59 -12.48 5.81
CA ASP A 52 -7.77 -13.54 6.81
C ASP A 52 -6.46 -13.81 7.61
N ILE A 53 -6.48 -13.65 8.93
CA ILE A 53 -5.29 -13.78 9.80
C ILE A 53 -5.19 -15.21 10.32
N ARG A 54 -4.12 -15.93 9.94
CA ARG A 54 -3.85 -17.32 10.37
C ARG A 54 -2.37 -17.60 10.59
N SER A 55 -2.01 -18.87 10.79
CA SER A 55 -0.62 -19.34 10.84
C SER A 55 0.10 -19.18 9.50
N VAL A 56 -0.62 -19.35 8.37
CA VAL A 56 -0.09 -19.08 7.03
C VAL A 56 -0.34 -17.61 6.69
N PRO A 57 0.69 -16.85 6.28
CA PRO A 57 0.54 -15.44 5.91
C PRO A 57 -0.42 -15.24 4.73
N ASN A 58 -1.34 -14.29 4.85
CA ASN A 58 -2.19 -13.87 3.74
C ASN A 58 -1.42 -13.00 2.72
N PRO A 59 -2.00 -12.69 1.54
CA PRO A 59 -1.29 -11.95 0.49
C PRO A 59 -0.75 -10.57 0.92
N TYR A 60 -1.47 -9.86 1.78
CA TYR A 60 -1.00 -8.58 2.34
C TYR A 60 0.21 -8.78 3.26
N GLU A 61 0.17 -9.78 4.14
CA GLU A 61 1.32 -10.13 5.00
C GLU A 61 2.54 -10.54 4.17
N GLN A 62 2.32 -11.27 3.07
CA GLN A 62 3.39 -11.65 2.15
C GLN A 62 3.98 -10.42 1.46
N ALA A 63 3.13 -9.49 0.98
CA ALA A 63 3.58 -8.25 0.36
C ALA A 63 4.41 -7.43 1.35
N ILE A 64 3.89 -7.15 2.56
CA ILE A 64 4.60 -6.42 3.62
C ILE A 64 5.95 -7.09 3.92
N SER A 65 5.99 -8.43 4.05
CA SER A 65 7.22 -9.17 4.32
C SER A 65 8.23 -9.11 3.16
N ILE A 66 7.78 -9.12 1.91
CA ILE A 66 8.65 -9.03 0.73
C ILE A 66 9.22 -7.63 0.60
N ILE A 67 8.38 -6.60 0.72
CA ILE A 67 8.81 -5.20 0.66
C ILE A 67 9.85 -4.95 1.75
N GLY A 68 9.63 -5.47 2.96
CA GLY A 68 10.58 -5.38 4.06
C GLY A 68 11.86 -6.17 3.95
N ARG A 69 12.02 -7.00 2.92
CA ARG A 69 13.30 -7.64 2.58
C ARG A 69 14.08 -6.85 1.54
N THR A 70 13.48 -5.84 0.94
CA THR A 70 14.20 -4.92 0.06
C THR A 70 15.29 -4.24 0.89
N PRO A 71 16.57 -4.26 0.44
CA PRO A 71 17.67 -3.70 1.20
C PRO A 71 17.35 -2.27 1.66
N SER A 72 17.70 -1.98 2.91
CA SER A 72 17.68 -0.66 3.57
C SER A 72 18.52 0.42 2.86
N ASP A 73 19.04 0.11 1.67
CA ASP A 73 19.79 1.00 0.80
C ASP A 73 18.95 2.12 0.18
N PHE A 74 17.63 2.11 0.38
CA PHE A 74 16.67 3.08 -0.15
C PHE A 74 16.10 4.06 0.86
N ASP A 75 16.17 3.71 2.14
CA ASP A 75 15.54 4.46 3.20
C ASP A 75 16.61 4.73 4.26
N ASP A 76 17.23 5.90 4.16
CA ASP A 76 18.17 6.41 5.17
C ASP A 76 17.47 6.69 6.51
N CYS A 77 16.13 6.64 6.53
CA CYS A 77 15.30 6.92 7.68
C CYS A 77 14.64 5.63 8.18
N SER A 78 14.92 5.27 9.42
CA SER A 78 14.31 4.14 10.11
C SER A 78 12.78 4.23 10.31
N LEU A 79 12.07 5.17 9.66
CA LEU A 79 10.66 5.53 9.90
C LEU A 79 9.81 5.41 8.63
N ILE A 80 9.11 4.28 8.47
CA ILE A 80 8.16 4.07 7.37
C ILE A 80 6.74 4.28 7.92
N PRO A 81 6.10 5.44 7.65
CA PRO A 81 4.70 5.62 8.01
C PRO A 81 3.81 4.65 7.24
N CYS A 82 3.01 3.91 7.99
CA CYS A 82 1.98 3.04 7.46
C CYS A 82 0.61 3.66 7.75
N PHE A 83 -0.23 3.72 6.72
CA PHE A 83 -1.61 4.19 6.80
C PHE A 83 -2.58 3.08 6.42
N ASP A 84 -3.73 3.05 7.08
CA ASP A 84 -4.89 2.31 6.65
C ASP A 84 -5.93 3.28 6.04
N PHE A 85 -6.64 2.79 5.02
CA PHE A 85 -7.70 3.55 4.37
C PHE A 85 -8.68 2.62 3.64
N GLY A 86 -9.85 3.14 3.26
CA GLY A 86 -10.83 2.44 2.43
C GLY A 86 -11.97 1.76 3.19
N ASP A 87 -11.95 1.79 4.52
CA ASP A 87 -13.01 1.28 5.38
C ASP A 87 -14.14 2.30 5.67
N GLY A 88 -14.18 3.40 4.91
CA GLY A 88 -15.17 4.46 5.05
C GLY A 88 -14.95 5.41 6.23
N GLN A 89 -13.86 5.24 6.99
CA GLN A 89 -13.52 6.06 8.17
C GLN A 89 -12.34 7.02 7.89
N GLY A 90 -12.02 7.24 6.62
CA GLY A 90 -10.90 8.08 6.18
C GLY A 90 -9.54 7.38 6.20
N VAL A 91 -8.47 8.15 6.05
CA VAL A 91 -7.08 7.69 6.19
C VAL A 91 -6.68 7.78 7.65
N ARG A 92 -6.14 6.69 8.21
CA ARG A 92 -5.63 6.69 9.57
C ARG A 92 -4.21 6.17 9.59
N LEU A 93 -3.40 6.81 10.41
CA LEU A 93 -2.08 6.31 10.70
C LEU A 93 -2.19 4.98 11.44
N LEU A 94 -1.67 3.94 10.81
CA LEU A 94 -1.56 2.60 11.38
C LEU A 94 -0.32 2.49 12.27
N SER A 95 0.79 3.10 11.87
CA SER A 95 2.04 3.11 12.65
C SER A 95 3.09 4.08 12.10
N TRP A 96 3.87 4.72 12.99
CA TRP A 96 5.14 5.37 12.69
C TRP A 96 6.26 4.43 13.15
N GLN A 97 6.82 3.60 12.28
CA GLN A 97 7.66 2.50 12.76
C GLN A 97 9.13 2.82 12.76
N HIS A 98 9.74 2.87 13.94
CA HIS A 98 11.16 2.59 14.10
C HIS A 98 11.36 1.05 14.11
N ASP A 99 12.36 0.51 13.40
CA ASP A 99 12.65 -0.94 13.19
C ASP A 99 11.97 -1.67 12.00
N GLY A 100 11.28 -0.93 11.12
CA GLY A 100 10.91 -1.41 9.78
C GLY A 100 9.77 -2.45 9.71
N PHE A 101 9.54 -2.99 8.51
CA PHE A 101 8.39 -3.79 8.09
C PHE A 101 7.98 -5.00 8.95
N ARG A 102 8.85 -5.47 9.86
CA ARG A 102 8.51 -6.55 10.79
C ARG A 102 7.43 -6.11 11.77
N GLU A 103 7.54 -4.90 12.31
CA GLU A 103 6.52 -4.36 13.20
C GLU A 103 5.24 -4.03 12.42
N ALA A 104 5.34 -3.65 11.14
CA ALA A 104 4.19 -3.31 10.29
C ALA A 104 3.33 -4.54 10.09
N GLN A 105 3.98 -5.69 9.87
CA GLN A 105 3.31 -6.96 9.80
C GLN A 105 2.63 -7.33 11.13
N GLN A 106 3.28 -7.13 12.27
CA GLN A 106 2.70 -7.40 13.58
C GLN A 106 1.47 -6.51 13.84
N ARG A 107 1.61 -5.20 13.60
CA ARG A 107 0.53 -4.22 13.79
C ARG A 107 -0.65 -4.46 12.87
N TYR A 108 -0.37 -4.82 11.62
CA TYR A 108 -1.39 -5.26 10.67
C TYR A 108 -2.20 -6.45 11.23
N ARG A 109 -1.55 -7.49 11.76
CA ARG A 109 -2.24 -8.66 12.34
C ARG A 109 -3.11 -8.30 13.56
N GLU A 110 -2.73 -7.30 14.34
CA GLU A 110 -3.50 -6.84 15.50
C GLU A 110 -4.74 -6.05 15.11
N LEU A 111 -4.65 -5.22 14.06
CA LEU A 111 -5.71 -4.30 13.67
C LEU A 111 -6.78 -4.96 12.79
N VAL A 112 -6.35 -5.81 11.86
CA VAL A 112 -7.24 -6.45 10.88
C VAL A 112 -8.49 -7.09 11.51
N PRO A 113 -8.43 -7.82 12.64
CA PRO A 113 -9.62 -8.41 13.26
C PRO A 113 -10.67 -7.38 13.72
N GLY A 114 -10.27 -6.13 13.98
CA GLY A 114 -11.14 -5.05 14.43
C GLY A 114 -11.67 -4.15 13.31
N ILE A 115 -11.13 -4.25 12.09
CA ILE A 115 -11.52 -3.41 10.96
C ILE A 115 -12.82 -3.93 10.36
N LYS A 116 -13.81 -3.04 10.25
CA LYS A 116 -15.05 -3.31 9.52
C LYS A 116 -14.86 -2.87 8.07
N LEU A 117 -14.70 -3.84 7.17
CA LEU A 117 -14.57 -3.54 5.74
C LEU A 117 -15.86 -2.89 5.23
N ALA A 118 -15.76 -1.67 4.71
CA ALA A 118 -16.93 -0.94 4.23
C ALA A 118 -17.31 -1.37 2.80
N ALA A 119 -18.61 -1.56 2.59
CA ALA A 119 -19.21 -1.67 1.26
C ALA A 119 -19.39 -0.25 0.66
N GLY A 120 -18.32 0.53 0.57
CA GLY A 120 -18.36 1.88 0.04
C GLY A 120 -17.66 1.96 -1.31
N PRO A 121 -18.06 2.87 -2.22
CA PRO A 121 -17.23 3.23 -3.35
C PRO A 121 -15.90 3.73 -2.80
N THR A 122 -14.81 3.04 -3.13
CA THR A 122 -13.51 3.31 -2.51
C THR A 122 -12.56 3.92 -3.54
N SER A 123 -12.07 5.11 -3.20
CA SER A 123 -11.10 5.92 -3.94
C SER A 123 -9.74 5.88 -3.22
N SER A 124 -8.65 6.00 -3.98
CA SER A 124 -7.31 6.20 -3.40
C SER A 124 -6.98 7.69 -3.20
N ALA A 125 -7.85 8.61 -3.61
CA ALA A 125 -7.64 10.04 -3.41
C ALA A 125 -7.29 10.41 -1.96
N PRO A 126 -7.98 9.90 -0.91
CA PRO A 126 -7.68 10.32 0.46
C PRO A 126 -6.24 10.02 0.90
N ILE A 127 -5.69 8.86 0.49
CA ILE A 127 -4.30 8.51 0.83
C ILE A 127 -3.29 9.32 0.01
N ILE A 128 -3.61 9.65 -1.24
CA ILE A 128 -2.76 10.51 -2.08
C ILE A 128 -2.72 11.93 -1.49
N GLU A 129 -3.87 12.52 -1.13
CA GLU A 129 -3.96 13.84 -0.48
C GLU A 129 -3.19 13.88 0.85
N THR A 130 -3.29 12.81 1.65
CA THR A 130 -2.54 12.68 2.90
C THR A 130 -1.04 12.71 2.62
N VAL A 131 -0.58 12.02 1.57
CA VAL A 131 0.84 12.00 1.19
C VAL A 131 1.31 13.32 0.62
N MET A 132 0.50 14.01 -0.18
CA MET A 132 0.82 15.36 -0.65
C MET A 132 1.06 16.32 0.53
N SER A 133 0.21 16.24 1.56
CA SER A 133 0.38 17.04 2.78
C SER A 133 1.71 16.71 3.49
N ILE A 134 2.10 15.43 3.56
CA ILE A 134 3.40 15.01 4.12
C ILE A 134 4.56 15.55 3.29
N VAL A 135 4.46 15.53 1.96
CA VAL A 135 5.47 16.10 1.06
C VAL A 135 5.64 17.59 1.32
N ASP A 136 4.55 18.34 1.42
CA ASP A 136 4.58 19.77 1.73
C ASP A 136 5.21 20.06 3.09
N GLU A 137 4.79 19.32 4.14
CA GLU A 137 5.33 19.44 5.50
C GLU A 137 6.82 19.08 5.58
N SER A 138 7.30 18.17 4.71
CA SER A 138 8.70 17.78 4.64
C SER A 138 9.62 18.81 3.95
N GLY A 139 9.04 19.88 3.37
CA GLY A 139 9.77 20.84 2.55
C GLY A 139 10.04 20.35 1.12
N GLY A 140 9.17 19.51 0.58
CA GLY A 140 9.26 19.01 -0.81
C GLY A 140 10.26 17.87 -1.00
N LYS A 141 10.53 17.06 0.03
CA LYS A 141 11.36 15.86 -0.13
C LYS A 141 10.69 14.84 -1.05
N TYR A 142 11.50 14.07 -1.75
CA TYR A 142 11.01 12.99 -2.60
C TYR A 142 10.46 11.84 -1.75
N HIS A 143 9.19 11.50 -1.97
CA HIS A 143 8.51 10.40 -1.29
C HIS A 143 8.03 9.35 -2.29
N VAL A 144 7.99 8.10 -1.86
CA VAL A 144 7.36 7.00 -2.61
C VAL A 144 6.13 6.54 -1.83
N LEU A 145 4.95 6.66 -2.42
CA LEU A 145 3.72 6.03 -1.90
C LEU A 145 3.56 4.63 -2.48
N LEU A 146 3.57 3.61 -1.62
CA LEU A 146 3.29 2.23 -1.96
C LEU A 146 1.92 1.80 -1.44
N ILE A 147 0.95 1.64 -2.34
CA ILE A 147 -0.40 1.16 -1.99
C ILE A 147 -0.47 -0.36 -2.18
N ILE A 148 -0.84 -1.08 -1.12
CA ILE A 148 -1.17 -2.50 -1.15
C ILE A 148 -2.69 -2.64 -1.23
N ALA A 149 -3.18 -3.14 -2.37
CA ALA A 149 -4.60 -3.25 -2.69
C ALA A 149 -4.89 -4.56 -3.44
N ASP A 150 -6.16 -4.98 -3.44
CA ASP A 150 -6.67 -6.11 -4.22
C ASP A 150 -7.01 -5.74 -5.67
N GLY A 151 -6.76 -4.49 -6.06
CA GLY A 151 -6.90 -3.99 -7.42
C GLY A 151 -8.35 -3.68 -7.83
N GLN A 152 -9.31 -3.69 -6.90
CA GLN A 152 -10.68 -3.26 -7.17
C GLN A 152 -10.84 -1.77 -6.86
N VAL A 153 -10.74 -0.92 -7.89
CA VAL A 153 -11.30 0.44 -7.81
C VAL A 153 -12.81 0.30 -8.03
N SER A 154 -13.61 0.95 -7.19
CA SER A 154 -15.06 0.78 -7.22
C SER A 154 -15.64 1.27 -8.55
N ARG A 155 -15.96 0.33 -9.44
CA ARG A 155 -16.81 0.57 -10.60
C ARG A 155 -18.25 0.36 -10.17
N SER A 156 -19.06 1.41 -10.27
CA SER A 156 -20.51 1.21 -10.17
C SER A 156 -20.95 0.32 -11.34
N ILE A 157 -21.89 -0.60 -11.07
CA ILE A 157 -22.50 -1.45 -12.10
C ILE A 157 -23.27 -0.57 -13.11
N ASP A 158 -23.58 0.67 -12.72
CA ASP A 158 -24.30 1.67 -13.50
C ASP A 158 -23.40 2.55 -14.38
N VAL A 159 -22.08 2.35 -14.41
CA VAL A 159 -21.19 3.16 -15.28
C VAL A 159 -21.23 2.62 -16.70
N GLU A 160 -21.65 3.46 -17.65
CA GLU A 160 -21.62 3.12 -19.07
C GLU A 160 -20.20 2.80 -19.54
N ILE A 161 -20.10 1.86 -20.50
CA ILE A 161 -18.82 1.45 -21.09
C ILE A 161 -18.11 2.68 -21.66
N GLY A 162 -16.94 3.02 -21.11
CA GLY A 162 -16.13 4.16 -21.55
C GLY A 162 -16.15 5.38 -20.61
N HIS A 163 -16.99 5.36 -19.57
CA HIS A 163 -16.99 6.37 -18.51
C HIS A 163 -16.29 5.85 -17.25
N TYR A 164 -15.75 6.77 -16.45
CA TYR A 164 -15.17 6.47 -15.15
C TYR A 164 -16.23 6.63 -14.06
N SER A 165 -16.15 5.84 -12.99
CA SER A 165 -16.91 6.13 -11.78
C SER A 165 -16.41 7.42 -11.12
N PRO A 166 -17.21 8.10 -10.28
CA PRO A 166 -16.73 9.25 -9.54
C PRO A 166 -15.45 8.95 -8.72
N GLN A 167 -15.27 7.72 -8.26
CA GLN A 167 -14.07 7.29 -7.51
C GLN A 167 -12.85 7.09 -8.40
N GLU A 168 -13.06 6.60 -9.62
CA GLU A 168 -12.00 6.52 -10.63
C GLU A 168 -11.58 7.94 -11.06
N GLU A 169 -12.54 8.83 -11.32
CA GLU A 169 -12.25 10.24 -11.66
C GLU A 169 -11.50 10.97 -10.54
N ASP A 170 -11.96 10.80 -9.31
CA ASP A 170 -11.34 11.37 -8.11
C ASP A 170 -9.90 10.86 -7.93
N THR A 171 -9.68 9.54 -8.00
CA THR A 171 -8.32 8.98 -7.93
C THR A 171 -7.43 9.49 -9.06
N ILE A 172 -7.96 9.62 -10.29
CA ILE A 172 -7.20 10.17 -11.43
C ILE A 172 -6.86 11.64 -11.20
N ALA A 173 -7.80 12.45 -10.74
CA ALA A 173 -7.59 13.86 -10.47
C ALA A 173 -6.49 14.06 -9.44
N THR A 174 -6.50 13.32 -8.33
CA THR A 174 -5.46 13.43 -7.30
C THR A 174 -4.10 12.94 -7.80
N MET A 175 -4.05 11.91 -8.66
CA MET A 175 -2.77 11.50 -9.28
C MET A 175 -2.19 12.59 -10.21
N VAL A 176 -3.04 13.35 -10.89
CA VAL A 176 -2.61 14.49 -11.72
C VAL A 176 -2.18 15.67 -10.86
N GLU A 177 -2.84 15.90 -9.73
CA GLU A 177 -2.44 16.96 -8.79
C GLU A 177 -1.12 16.64 -8.07
N ALA A 178 -0.85 15.36 -7.83
CA ALA A 178 0.38 14.89 -7.20
C ALA A 178 1.63 14.90 -8.11
N SER A 179 1.48 15.22 -9.41
CA SER A 179 2.58 15.22 -10.40
C SER A 179 3.18 16.60 -10.64
#